data_AF-A0A2W5GUH5-F1
#
_entry.id   AF-A0A2W5GUH5-F1
#
_cell.length_a   1.000
_cell.length_b   1.000
_cell.length_c   1.000
_cell.angle_alpha   90.00
_cell.angle_beta   90.00
_cell.angle_gamma   90.00
#
_symmetry.space_group_name_H-M   'P 1'
#
loop_
_entity.id
_entity.type
_entity.pdbx_description
1 polymer ?
#
loop_
_entity_poly.entity_id
_entity_poly.type
_entity_poly.pdbx_seq_one_letter_code
_entity_poly.pdbx_strand_id
1 'polypeptide(L)'
;MMKNIHVSFLLTIITFLVACNTTNTKDNKSKTVQLSLMDSNSKVVNNKDSFTIDLNASVGQGFSWQLADSSFEKNVHYLGQTFENQPGGKDGSDGIQHFKFQAIEKGQTTLNFIYVQPFNKPYPKDSKTKQFPITIK
;
A
#
# COMPACT_ATOMS: atom_id res chain seq x y z
N MET A 1 7.34 35.82 63.45
CA MET A 1 8.53 36.09 64.28
C MET A 1 9.65 35.18 63.78
N MET A 2 10.87 35.73 63.60
CA MET A 2 12.12 35.09 63.08
C MET A 2 12.19 34.95 61.55
N LYS A 3 12.93 35.80 60.81
CA LYS A 3 14.40 36.10 60.67
C LYS A 3 14.84 35.49 59.31
N ASN A 4 15.20 36.32 58.32
CA ASN A 4 16.58 36.77 58.00
C ASN A 4 17.49 35.57 57.61
N ILE A 5 18.43 35.57 56.66
CA ILE A 5 18.99 36.45 55.63
C ILE A 5 20.16 35.60 55.03
N HIS A 6 20.54 35.88 53.77
CA HIS A 6 21.82 35.55 53.09
C HIS A 6 22.39 34.11 53.13
N VAL A 7 22.57 33.52 51.94
CA VAL A 7 23.92 33.27 51.41
C VAL A 7 23.88 33.50 49.89
N SER A 8 24.58 34.52 49.42
CA SER A 8 25.00 34.66 48.03
C SER A 8 26.20 33.73 47.85
N PHE A 9 26.14 32.78 46.92
CA PHE A 9 27.32 32.02 46.53
C PHE A 9 27.55 32.10 45.04
N LEU A 10 28.71 32.67 44.75
CA LEU A 10 29.39 32.83 43.48
C LEU A 10 29.40 31.54 42.64
N LEU A 11 29.09 31.72 41.35
CA LEU A 11 29.93 31.35 40.21
C LEU A 11 30.50 29.91 40.18
N THR A 12 29.97 29.08 39.29
CA THR A 12 30.85 28.25 38.45
C THR A 12 30.18 27.90 37.12
N ILE A 13 30.83 28.35 36.06
CA ILE A 13 30.55 28.09 34.65
C ILE A 13 30.79 26.60 34.39
N ILE A 14 29.79 25.90 33.88
CA ILE A 14 30.01 24.67 33.12
C ILE A 14 29.30 24.85 31.77
N THR A 15 30.06 25.32 30.79
CA THR A 15 29.72 25.21 29.38
C THR A 15 29.79 23.74 28.99
N PHE A 16 28.67 23.02 29.07
CA PHE A 16 28.52 21.78 28.33
C PHE A 16 28.35 22.11 26.85
N LEU A 17 29.47 22.12 26.14
CA LEU A 17 29.51 21.89 24.70
C LEU A 17 28.94 20.49 24.44
N VAL A 18 27.63 20.40 24.25
CA VAL A 18 27.01 19.23 23.63
C VAL A 18 27.35 19.30 22.16
N ALA A 19 28.49 18.71 21.80
CA ALA A 19 28.74 18.27 20.44
C ALA A 19 27.70 17.19 20.13
N CYS A 20 26.57 17.58 19.52
CA CYS A 20 25.75 16.63 18.80
C CYS A 20 26.58 16.14 17.62
N ASN A 21 27.25 15.01 17.81
CA ASN A 21 27.70 14.19 16.70
C ASN A 21 26.45 13.83 15.91
N THR A 22 26.24 14.49 14.78
CA THR A 22 25.30 14.07 13.74
C THR A 22 25.80 12.72 13.21
N THR A 23 25.52 11.65 13.94
CA THR A 23 25.50 10.32 13.35
C THR A 23 24.41 10.38 12.30
N ASN A 24 24.82 10.31 11.04
CA ASN A 24 23.95 10.02 9.91
C ASN A 24 23.19 8.73 10.20
N THR A 25 22.08 8.86 10.90
CA THR A 25 21.05 7.85 10.92
C THR A 25 20.52 7.82 9.51
N LYS A 26 21.04 6.89 8.71
CA LYS A 26 20.37 6.43 7.51
C LYS A 26 19.03 5.89 7.99
N ASP A 27 18.02 6.76 7.97
CA ASP A 27 16.64 6.36 8.04
C ASP A 27 16.45 5.36 6.91
N ASN A 28 16.49 4.07 7.26
CA ASN A 28 15.93 3.01 6.44
C ASN A 28 14.41 3.21 6.46
N LYS A 29 13.97 4.27 5.79
CA LYS A 29 12.58 4.48 5.44
C LYS A 29 12.26 3.31 4.51
N SER A 30 11.63 2.28 5.07
CA SER A 30 11.03 1.19 4.30
C SER A 30 10.19 1.85 3.22
N LYS A 31 10.73 1.83 2.00
CA LYS A 31 10.17 2.53 0.87
C LYS A 31 9.07 1.62 0.36
N THR A 32 7.85 1.79 0.90
CA THR A 32 6.65 1.18 0.33
C THR A 32 6.50 1.73 -1.09
N VAL A 33 7.04 1.03 -2.09
CA VAL A 33 6.88 1.39 -3.50
C VAL A 33 5.43 1.07 -3.85
N GLN A 34 4.53 2.03 -3.68
CA GLN A 34 3.16 1.93 -4.18
C GLN A 34 3.20 1.94 -5.71
N LEU A 35 3.46 0.78 -6.29
CA LEU A 35 3.42 0.56 -7.72
C LEU A 35 1.96 0.37 -8.08
N SER A 36 1.34 1.36 -8.73
CA SER A 36 0.04 1.25 -9.38
C SER A 36 0.23 0.62 -10.75
N LEU A 37 -0.45 -0.51 -10.97
CA LEU A 37 -0.35 -1.29 -12.20
C LEU A 37 -1.68 -1.26 -12.94
N MET A 38 -1.71 -0.51 -14.05
CA MET A 38 -2.87 -0.44 -14.95
C MET A 38 -2.72 -1.35 -16.18
N ASP A 39 -1.48 -1.72 -16.52
CA ASP A 39 -1.11 -2.54 -17.68
C ASP A 39 -0.86 -4.01 -17.30
N SER A 40 -1.38 -4.95 -18.10
CA SER A 40 -1.25 -6.40 -17.88
C SER A 40 0.13 -6.99 -18.23
N ASN A 41 1.16 -6.16 -18.23
CA ASN A 41 2.53 -6.59 -18.50
C ASN A 41 3.13 -7.29 -17.28
N SER A 42 4.20 -8.08 -17.50
CA SER A 42 4.97 -8.66 -16.40
C SER A 42 5.58 -7.55 -15.54
N LYS A 43 5.46 -7.68 -14.21
CA LYS A 43 5.98 -6.71 -13.25
C LYS A 43 6.90 -7.36 -12.25
N VAL A 44 7.92 -6.59 -11.86
CA VAL A 44 8.92 -7.02 -10.87
C VAL A 44 8.70 -6.22 -9.58
N VAL A 45 8.55 -6.91 -8.46
CA VAL A 45 8.45 -6.33 -7.11
C VAL A 45 9.50 -6.95 -6.21
N ASN A 46 9.95 -6.24 -5.17
CA ASN A 46 10.86 -6.85 -4.20
C ASN A 46 10.07 -7.60 -3.14
N ASN A 47 10.68 -8.63 -2.55
CA ASN A 47 10.11 -9.30 -1.39
C ASN A 47 9.84 -8.28 -0.25
N LYS A 48 8.71 -8.45 0.44
CA LYS A 48 8.16 -7.61 1.52
C LYS A 48 7.57 -6.27 1.07
N ASP A 49 7.74 -5.86 -0.18
CA ASP A 49 7.11 -4.65 -0.70
C ASP A 49 5.59 -4.84 -0.84
N SER A 50 4.85 -3.76 -0.60
CA SER A 50 3.44 -3.69 -0.97
C SER A 50 3.27 -3.08 -2.35
N PHE A 51 2.31 -3.55 -3.12
CA PHE A 51 1.99 -3.04 -4.45
C PHE A 51 0.47 -3.03 -4.70
N THR A 52 0.02 -2.29 -5.71
CA THR A 52 -1.40 -2.11 -6.02
C THR A 52 -1.69 -2.43 -7.48
N ILE A 53 -2.72 -3.22 -7.75
CA ILE A 53 -3.28 -3.38 -9.09
C ILE A 53 -4.47 -2.44 -9.23
N ASP A 54 -4.43 -1.56 -10.24
CA ASP A 54 -5.45 -0.55 -10.47
C ASP A 54 -6.26 -0.91 -11.71
N LEU A 55 -7.57 -1.06 -11.53
CA LEU A 55 -8.49 -1.51 -12.57
C LEU A 55 -9.66 -0.56 -12.70
N ASN A 56 -9.82 0.02 -13.90
CA ASN A 56 -11.00 0.81 -14.22
C ASN A 56 -12.27 -0.05 -14.05
N ALA A 57 -13.26 0.49 -13.35
CA ALA A 57 -14.53 -0.16 -13.06
C ALA A 57 -15.70 0.83 -13.16
N SER A 58 -16.86 0.31 -13.56
CA SER A 58 -18.10 1.05 -13.74
C SER A 58 -19.15 0.54 -12.74
N VAL A 59 -19.12 1.07 -11.52
CA VAL A 59 -19.92 0.54 -10.40
C VAL A 59 -21.42 0.78 -10.55
N GLY A 60 -21.84 1.79 -11.32
CA GLY A 60 -23.27 2.11 -11.53
C GLY A 60 -24.10 0.99 -12.15
N GLN A 61 -23.46 -0.02 -12.75
CA GLN A 61 -24.12 -1.20 -13.33
C GLN A 61 -24.05 -2.44 -12.41
N GLY A 62 -23.52 -2.28 -11.20
CA GLY A 62 -23.34 -3.37 -10.23
C GLY A 62 -22.17 -4.31 -10.53
N PHE A 63 -21.34 -3.97 -11.54
CA PHE A 63 -20.15 -4.75 -11.89
C PHE A 63 -18.92 -4.29 -11.11
N SER A 64 -18.04 -5.23 -10.80
CA SER A 64 -16.74 -4.97 -10.18
C SER A 64 -15.76 -6.09 -10.54
N TRP A 65 -14.47 -5.78 -10.47
CA TRP A 65 -13.40 -6.76 -10.54
C TRP A 65 -13.36 -7.58 -9.26
N GLN A 66 -13.10 -8.88 -9.43
CA GLN A 66 -12.94 -9.87 -8.37
C GLN A 66 -11.67 -10.68 -8.65
N LEU A 67 -10.99 -11.14 -7.59
CA LEU A 67 -9.94 -12.15 -7.73
C LEU A 67 -10.57 -13.47 -8.14
N ALA A 68 -10.04 -14.09 -9.20
CA ALA A 68 -10.63 -15.27 -9.81
C ALA A 68 -10.25 -16.58 -9.10
N ASP A 69 -9.08 -16.61 -8.44
CA ASP A 69 -8.54 -17.77 -7.74
C ASP A 69 -7.54 -17.33 -6.66
N SER A 70 -7.08 -18.29 -5.84
CA SER A 70 -6.11 -18.10 -4.75
C SER A 70 -4.71 -18.64 -5.07
N SER A 71 -4.39 -18.93 -6.35
CA SER A 71 -3.10 -19.52 -6.74
C SER A 71 -1.89 -18.63 -6.41
N PHE A 72 -2.15 -17.34 -6.17
CA PHE A 72 -1.15 -16.35 -5.83
C PHE A 72 -0.72 -16.33 -4.36
N GLU A 73 -1.50 -16.95 -3.46
CA GLU A 73 -1.36 -16.77 -2.00
C GLU A 73 -0.02 -17.28 -1.44
N LYS A 74 0.68 -18.15 -2.18
CA LYS A 74 2.04 -18.56 -1.82
C LYS A 74 3.03 -17.39 -1.90
N ASN A 75 2.91 -16.55 -2.92
CA ASN A 75 3.91 -15.53 -3.23
C ASN A 75 3.52 -14.13 -2.75
N VAL A 76 2.22 -13.84 -2.72
CA VAL A 76 1.69 -12.52 -2.34
C VAL A 76 0.47 -12.66 -1.44
N HIS A 77 0.37 -11.80 -0.44
CA HIS A 77 -0.76 -11.71 0.48
C HIS A 77 -1.70 -10.57 0.05
N TYR A 78 -3.00 -10.83 -0.04
CA TYR A 78 -3.99 -9.82 -0.36
C TYR A 78 -4.35 -8.99 0.88
N LEU A 79 -4.17 -7.68 0.81
CA LEU A 79 -4.39 -6.75 1.92
C LEU A 79 -5.78 -6.11 1.91
N GLY A 80 -6.50 -6.19 0.78
CA GLY A 80 -7.83 -5.60 0.61
C GLY A 80 -7.95 -4.76 -0.65
N GLN A 81 -9.14 -4.16 -0.82
CA GLN A 81 -9.43 -3.28 -1.95
C GLN A 81 -10.18 -2.02 -1.54
N THR A 82 -10.03 -0.99 -2.34
CA THR A 82 -10.80 0.26 -2.27
C THR A 82 -11.30 0.65 -3.66
N PHE A 83 -12.32 1.51 -3.72
CA PHE A 83 -12.80 2.09 -4.97
C PHE A 83 -12.74 3.61 -4.87
N GLU A 84 -12.20 4.25 -5.90
CA GLU A 84 -12.11 5.69 -6.03
C GLU A 84 -12.87 6.16 -7.27
N ASN A 85 -13.85 7.04 -7.08
CA ASN A 85 -14.52 7.72 -8.19
C ASN A 85 -13.54 8.64 -8.91
N GLN A 86 -13.72 8.84 -10.22
CA GLN A 86 -12.98 9.90 -10.90
C GLN A 86 -13.26 11.27 -10.26
N PRO A 87 -12.28 12.19 -10.20
CA PRO A 87 -12.49 13.54 -9.66
C PRO A 87 -13.67 14.25 -10.36
N GLY A 88 -14.62 14.76 -9.57
CA GLY A 88 -15.84 15.37 -10.10
C GLY A 88 -16.87 14.36 -10.65
N GLY A 89 -16.62 13.06 -10.51
CA GLY A 89 -17.56 11.98 -10.81
C GLY A 89 -18.77 12.03 -9.89
N LYS A 90 -19.93 11.69 -10.46
CA LYS A 90 -21.18 11.52 -9.70
C LYS A 90 -21.21 10.14 -9.04
N ASP A 91 -22.02 9.97 -8.01
CA ASP A 91 -22.24 8.65 -7.43
C ASP A 91 -22.67 7.65 -8.52
N GLY A 92 -22.01 6.50 -8.54
CA GLY A 92 -22.23 5.47 -9.56
C GLY A 92 -21.44 5.65 -10.86
N SER A 93 -20.62 6.71 -10.99
CA SER A 93 -19.76 6.90 -12.16
C SER A 93 -18.63 5.87 -12.25
N ASP A 94 -17.96 5.89 -13.40
CA ASP A 94 -16.71 5.16 -13.56
C ASP A 94 -15.67 5.62 -12.54
N GLY A 95 -14.79 4.70 -12.15
CA GLY A 95 -13.73 4.91 -11.19
C GLY A 95 -12.66 3.84 -11.30
N ILE A 96 -11.82 3.74 -10.28
CA ILE A 96 -10.70 2.81 -10.20
C ILE A 96 -10.88 1.93 -8.96
N GLN A 97 -10.83 0.60 -9.16
CA GLN A 97 -10.66 -0.34 -8.08
C GLN A 97 -9.17 -0.58 -7.83
N HIS A 98 -8.75 -0.34 -6.60
CA HIS A 98 -7.39 -0.53 -6.13
C HIS A 98 -7.30 -1.83 -5.33
N PHE A 99 -6.53 -2.80 -5.80
CA PHE A 99 -6.28 -4.05 -5.08
C PHE A 99 -4.89 -4.03 -4.48
N LYS A 100 -4.80 -4.05 -3.15
CA LYS A 100 -3.52 -3.94 -2.43
C LYS A 100 -3.00 -5.32 -2.06
N PHE A 101 -1.70 -5.53 -2.27
CA PHE A 101 -1.01 -6.78 -1.98
C PHE A 101 0.31 -6.52 -1.26
N GLN A 102 0.82 -7.53 -0.57
CA GLN A 102 2.17 -7.58 -0.01
C GLN A 102 2.90 -8.80 -0.57
N ALA A 103 4.09 -8.61 -1.11
CA ALA A 103 4.95 -9.73 -1.50
C ALA A 103 5.51 -10.43 -0.26
N ILE A 104 5.41 -11.76 -0.19
CA ILE A 104 5.83 -12.56 0.98
C ILE A 104 6.88 -13.63 0.66
N GLU A 105 6.85 -14.19 -0.56
CA GLU A 105 7.81 -15.22 -0.99
C GLU A 105 8.32 -14.93 -2.41
N LYS A 106 9.64 -15.09 -2.59
CA LYS A 106 10.27 -14.93 -3.91
C LYS A 106 9.74 -15.97 -4.90
N GLY A 107 9.69 -15.60 -6.17
CA GLY A 107 9.19 -16.48 -7.22
C GLY A 107 8.37 -15.74 -8.25
N GLN A 108 7.53 -16.49 -8.97
CA GLN A 108 6.62 -15.95 -9.97
C GLN A 108 5.21 -16.38 -9.63
N THR A 109 4.26 -15.47 -9.82
CA THR A 109 2.83 -15.75 -9.68
C THR A 109 2.04 -14.92 -10.68
N THR A 110 0.76 -15.24 -10.84
CA THR A 110 -0.16 -14.48 -11.70
C THR A 110 -1.38 -14.10 -10.90
N LEU A 111 -1.72 -12.81 -10.88
CA LEU A 111 -2.98 -12.33 -10.33
C LEU A 111 -4.04 -12.36 -11.42
N ASN A 112 -5.07 -13.18 -11.23
CA ASN A 112 -6.18 -13.33 -12.16
C ASN A 112 -7.41 -12.56 -11.65
N PHE A 113 -7.95 -11.69 -12.49
CA PHE A 113 -9.14 -10.88 -12.19
C PHE A 113 -10.26 -11.19 -13.18
N ILE A 114 -11.49 -11.16 -12.68
CA ILE A 114 -12.72 -11.32 -13.46
C ILE A 114 -13.69 -10.17 -13.16
N TYR A 115 -14.32 -9.58 -14.18
CA TYR A 115 -15.23 -8.45 -14.06
C TYR A 115 -16.68 -8.90 -14.13
N VAL A 116 -17.38 -8.86 -12.99
CA VAL A 116 -18.67 -9.53 -12.78
C VAL A 116 -19.56 -8.74 -11.83
N GLN A 117 -20.85 -9.07 -11.79
CA GLN A 117 -21.74 -8.72 -10.69
C GLN A 117 -21.52 -9.73 -9.55
N PRO A 118 -20.95 -9.34 -8.38
CA PRO A 118 -20.51 -10.29 -7.37
C PRO A 118 -21.62 -11.18 -6.78
N PHE A 119 -22.87 -10.69 -6.86
CA PHE A 119 -24.08 -11.39 -6.39
C PHE A 119 -24.66 -12.37 -7.41
N ASN A 120 -24.20 -12.37 -8.68
CA ASN A 120 -24.72 -13.23 -9.73
C ASN A 120 -23.79 -14.44 -9.94
N LYS A 121 -23.87 -15.43 -9.04
CA LYS A 121 -23.09 -16.67 -9.12
C LYS A 121 -23.95 -17.82 -9.68
N PRO A 122 -23.39 -18.71 -10.51
CA PRO A 122 -22.00 -18.74 -10.98
C PRO A 122 -21.71 -17.61 -11.96
N TYR A 123 -20.47 -17.11 -11.97
CA TYR A 123 -20.08 -16.04 -12.88
C TYR A 123 -20.17 -16.48 -14.35
N PRO A 124 -20.65 -15.61 -15.27
CA PRO A 124 -20.71 -15.93 -16.69
C PRO A 124 -19.34 -16.29 -17.28
N LYS A 125 -19.27 -17.29 -18.16
CA LYS A 125 -18.01 -17.77 -18.74
C LYS A 125 -17.34 -16.78 -19.71
N ASP A 126 -18.13 -15.88 -20.27
CA ASP A 126 -17.75 -14.80 -21.18
C ASP A 126 -17.42 -13.48 -20.45
N SER A 127 -17.33 -13.51 -19.12
CA SER A 127 -16.93 -12.35 -18.33
C SER A 127 -15.53 -11.87 -18.72
N LYS A 128 -15.34 -10.55 -18.71
CA LYS A 128 -14.04 -9.94 -18.99
C LYS A 128 -13.02 -10.34 -17.92
N THR A 129 -11.84 -10.78 -18.34
CA THR A 129 -10.74 -11.15 -17.45
C THR A 129 -9.50 -10.28 -17.67
N LYS A 130 -8.65 -10.18 -16.64
CA LYS A 130 -7.31 -9.59 -16.73
C LYS A 130 -6.32 -10.42 -15.91
N GLN A 131 -5.09 -10.53 -16.42
CA GLN A 131 -4.01 -11.26 -15.77
C GLN A 131 -2.82 -10.32 -15.55
N PHE A 132 -2.17 -10.45 -14.41
CA PHE A 132 -0.97 -9.68 -14.07
C PHE A 132 0.11 -10.65 -13.60
N PRO A 133 1.07 -11.00 -14.47
CA PRO A 133 2.24 -11.78 -14.07
C PRO A 133 3.14 -10.93 -13.15
N ILE A 134 3.43 -11.45 -11.95
CA ILE A 134 4.25 -10.80 -10.93
C ILE A 134 5.49 -11.66 -10.65
N THR A 135 6.66 -11.04 -10.75
CA THR A 135 7.95 -11.63 -10.35
C THR A 135 8.42 -10.96 -9.05
N ILE A 136 8.61 -11.76 -8.00
CA ILE A 136 9.08 -11.32 -6.69
C ILE A 136 10.57 -11.66 -6.56
N LYS A 137 11.41 -10.64 -6.38
CA LYS A 137 12.89 -10.77 -6.25
C LYS A 137 13.39 -10.74 -4.80
#